data_AF-A0A2N7PY11-F1
#
_entry.id   AF-A0A2N7PY11-F1
#
_cell.length_a   1.000
_cell.length_b   1.000
_cell.length_c   1.000
_cell.angle_alpha   90.00
_cell.angle_beta   90.00
_cell.angle_gamma   90.00
#
_symmetry.space_group_name_H-M   'P 1'
#
loop_
_entity.id
_entity.type
_entity.pdbx_description
1 polymer ?
#
loop_
_entity_poly.entity_id
_entity_poly.type
_entity_poly.pdbx_seq_one_letter_code
_entity_poly.pdbx_strand_id
1 'polypeptide(L)'
;LTAILASIGTAGVPAAGAIMLLLVLNSVGLKVEPGRPETLAYAMIFGIDALLDMARTATNVLGDLTATTFVAKLENEIDMSKWN
;
A
#
# COMPACT_ATOMS: atom_id res chain seq x y z
N LEU A 1 -12.62 3.39 -2.74
CA LEU A 1 -12.22 4.72 -3.22
C LEU A 1 -11.42 5.49 -2.18
N THR A 2 -11.90 5.62 -0.94
CA THR A 2 -11.19 6.27 0.18
C THR A 2 -9.78 5.72 0.40
N ALA A 3 -9.60 4.40 0.32
CA ALA A 3 -8.29 3.76 0.43
C ALA A 3 -7.35 4.07 -0.76
N ILE A 4 -7.87 4.35 -1.95
CA ILE A 4 -7.05 4.72 -3.11
C ILE A 4 -6.66 6.19 -3.01
N LEU A 5 -7.58 7.05 -2.56
CA LEU A 5 -7.31 8.48 -2.40
C LEU A 5 -6.32 8.75 -1.27
N ALA A 6 -6.43 8.04 -0.14
CA ALA A 6 -5.51 8.21 0.97
C ALA A 6 -4.10 7.63 0.71
N SER A 7 -3.91 6.79 -0.32
CA SER A 7 -2.59 6.30 -0.72
C SER A 7 -1.84 7.24 -1.67
N ILE A 8 -2.54 8.20 -2.29
CA ILE A 8 -1.91 9.24 -3.11
C ILE A 8 -1.26 10.25 -2.16
N GLY A 9 0.06 10.13 -1.94
CA GLY A 9 0.85 11.07 -1.14
C GLY A 9 1.48 10.51 0.15
N THR A 10 1.25 9.24 0.49
CA THR A 10 2.01 8.57 1.56
C THR A 10 3.35 8.10 1.00
N ALA A 11 4.43 8.84 1.30
CA ALA A 11 5.80 8.32 1.13
C ALA A 11 5.93 6.99 1.88
N GLY A 12 6.82 6.10 1.43
CA GLY A 12 7.03 4.76 2.01
C GLY A 12 7.48 4.82 3.48
N VAL A 13 6.53 4.98 4.39
CA VAL A 13 6.73 5.02 5.83
C VAL A 13 6.34 3.65 6.38
N PRO A 14 7.22 2.99 7.15
CA PRO A 14 6.90 1.71 7.79
C PRO A 14 5.61 1.79 8.61
N ALA A 15 4.77 0.76 8.52
CA ALA A 15 3.49 0.63 9.22
C ALA A 15 2.40 1.67 8.84
N ALA A 16 2.55 2.37 7.71
CA ALA A 16 1.51 3.27 7.20
C ALA A 16 0.19 2.51 6.88
N GLY A 17 0.30 1.23 6.55
CA GLY A 17 -0.85 0.38 6.21
C GLY A 17 -1.84 0.16 7.35
N ALA A 18 -1.35 -0.11 8.55
CA ALA A 18 -2.17 -0.27 9.75
C ALA A 18 -2.93 1.02 10.10
N ILE A 19 -2.24 2.17 10.10
CA ILE A 19 -2.85 3.48 10.41
C ILE A 19 -3.96 3.81 9.42
N MET A 20 -3.71 3.55 8.14
CA MET A 20 -4.68 3.79 7.09
C MET A 20 -5.90 2.87 7.19
N LEU A 21 -5.71 1.60 7.58
CA LEU A 21 -6.82 0.68 7.86
C LEU A 21 -7.68 1.20 9.01
N LEU A 22 -7.08 1.68 10.09
CA LEU A 22 -7.81 2.27 11.22
C LEU A 22 -8.66 3.47 10.78
N LEU A 23 -8.11 4.35 9.94
CA LEU A 23 -8.85 5.49 9.40
C LEU A 23 -10.04 5.04 8.53
N VAL A 24 -9.85 4.03 7.69
CA VAL A 24 -10.92 3.50 6.82
C VAL A 24 -12.03 2.86 7.65
N LEU A 25 -11.70 2.04 8.66
CA LEU A 25 -12.67 1.42 9.55
C LEU A 25 -13.53 2.48 10.27
N ASN A 26 -12.89 3.52 10.81
CA ASN A 26 -13.59 4.64 11.42
C ASN A 26 -14.50 5.38 10.42
N SER A 27 -14.08 5.52 9.16
CA SER A 27 -14.88 6.20 8.13
C SER A 27 -16.15 5.46 7.73
N VAL A 28 -16.20 4.13 7.90
CA VAL A 28 -17.38 3.29 7.62
C VAL A 28 -18.18 2.95 8.89
N GLY A 29 -17.88 3.61 10.01
CA GLY A 29 -18.60 3.44 11.28
C GLY A 29 -18.14 2.26 12.14
N LEU A 30 -17.08 1.54 11.74
CA LEU A 30 -16.48 0.46 12.52
C LEU A 30 -15.42 1.03 13.46
N LYS A 31 -15.84 1.37 14.69
CA LYS A 31 -14.95 1.95 15.70
C LYS A 31 -14.10 0.88 16.35
N VAL A 32 -12.78 1.03 16.23
CA VAL A 32 -11.79 0.19 16.91
C VAL A 32 -11.64 0.69 18.36
N GLU A 33 -12.54 0.26 19.24
CA GLU A 33 -12.58 0.62 20.66
C GLU A 33 -12.41 -0.64 21.55
N PRO A 34 -11.85 -0.51 22.78
CA PRO A 34 -11.71 -1.65 23.69
C PRO A 34 -13.04 -2.37 23.95
N GLY A 35 -13.02 -3.70 23.87
CA GLY A 35 -14.20 -4.54 24.13
C GLY A 35 -15.12 -4.80 22.93
N ARG A 36 -14.81 -4.27 21.75
CA ARG A 36 -15.55 -4.59 20.52
C ARG A 36 -14.87 -5.66 19.65
N PRO A 37 -15.63 -6.48 18.90
CA PRO A 37 -15.06 -7.55 18.07
C PRO A 37 -14.13 -7.03 16.95
N GLU A 38 -14.37 -5.82 16.45
CA GLU A 38 -13.58 -5.19 15.39
C GLU A 38 -12.14 -4.92 15.85
N THR A 39 -11.93 -4.71 17.15
CA THR A 39 -10.61 -4.47 17.74
C THR A 39 -9.74 -5.72 17.72
N LEU A 40 -10.34 -6.89 17.94
CA LEU A 40 -9.61 -8.16 17.83
C LEU A 40 -9.21 -8.43 16.37
N ALA A 41 -10.11 -8.16 15.42
CA ALA A 41 -9.83 -8.29 14.00
C ALA A 41 -8.70 -7.33 13.54
N TYR A 42 -8.75 -6.07 13.99
CA TYR A 42 -7.68 -5.11 13.71
C TYR A 42 -6.34 -5.55 14.33
N ALA A 43 -6.34 -6.03 15.58
CA ALA A 43 -5.14 -6.52 16.25
C ALA A 43 -4.51 -7.73 15.56
N MET A 44 -5.32 -8.64 15.01
CA MET A 44 -4.83 -9.78 14.22
C MET A 44 -4.07 -9.31 12.97
N ILE A 45 -4.62 -8.34 12.24
CA ILE A 45 -3.98 -7.77 11.04
C ILE A 45 -2.72 -6.99 11.44
N PHE A 46 -2.80 -6.20 12.51
CA PHE A 46 -1.66 -5.46 13.05
C PHE A 46 -0.49 -6.38 13.42
N GLY A 47 -0.77 -7.56 13.96
CA GLY A 47 0.24 -8.56 14.32
C GLY A 47 1.07 -9.06 13.14
N ILE A 48 0.56 -8.98 11.90
CA ILE A 48 1.27 -9.36 10.68
C ILE A 48 1.61 -8.15 9.79
N ASP A 49 1.37 -6.92 10.26
CA ASP A 49 1.48 -5.70 9.45
C ASP A 49 2.88 -5.56 8.83
N ALA A 50 3.95 -5.90 9.54
CA ALA A 50 5.31 -5.83 9.01
C ALA A 50 5.52 -6.68 7.73
N LEU A 51 4.93 -7.88 7.66
CA LEU A 51 5.01 -8.72 6.46
C LEU A 51 4.16 -8.15 5.32
N LEU A 52 2.96 -7.68 5.65
CA LEU A 52 2.04 -7.07 4.69
C LEU A 52 2.60 -5.76 4.12
N ASP A 53 3.28 -4.99 4.95
CA ASP A 53 3.91 -3.71 4.60
C ASP A 53 5.07 -3.93 3.64
N MET A 54 5.96 -4.90 3.93
CA MET A 54 7.03 -5.28 3.00
C MET A 54 6.50 -5.74 1.63
N ALA A 55 5.47 -6.59 1.62
CA ALA A 55 4.85 -7.04 0.36
C ALA A 55 4.25 -5.87 -0.43
N ARG A 56 3.64 -4.91 0.28
CA ARG A 56 3.05 -3.71 -0.32
C ARG A 56 4.12 -2.78 -0.89
N THR A 57 5.20 -2.53 -0.15
CA THR A 57 6.33 -1.74 -0.64
C THR A 57 6.93 -2.37 -1.90
N ALA A 58 7.16 -3.69 -1.90
CA ALA A 58 7.69 -4.40 -3.06
C ALA A 58 6.77 -4.28 -4.29
N THR A 59 5.46 -4.44 -4.09
CA THR A 59 4.47 -4.34 -5.17
C THR A 59 4.37 -2.92 -5.73
N ASN A 60 4.44 -1.90 -4.87
CA ASN A 60 4.45 -0.50 -5.30
C ASN A 60 5.68 -0.18 -6.17
N VAL A 61 6.87 -0.54 -5.71
CA VAL A 61 8.12 -0.33 -6.47
C VAL A 61 8.10 -1.11 -7.79
N LEU A 62 7.57 -2.33 -7.79
CA LEU A 62 7.41 -3.11 -9.03
C LEU A 62 6.48 -2.40 -10.03
N GLY A 63 5.37 -1.83 -9.55
CA GLY A 63 4.45 -1.03 -10.37
C GLY A 63 5.12 0.20 -10.98
N ASP A 64 5.87 0.94 -10.17
CA ASP A 64 6.62 2.13 -10.62
C ASP A 64 7.63 1.78 -11.71
N LEU A 65 8.41 0.71 -11.51
CA LEU A 65 9.38 0.23 -12.52
C LEU A 65 8.69 -0.26 -13.80
N THR A 66 7.55 -0.95 -13.67
CA THR A 66 6.78 -1.44 -14.82
C THR A 66 6.20 -0.29 -15.63
N ALA A 67 5.60 0.70 -14.97
CA ALA A 67 5.07 1.88 -15.64
C ALA A 67 6.19 2.72 -16.28
N THR A 68 7.32 2.90 -15.58
CA THR A 68 8.48 3.64 -16.09
C THR A 68 9.05 2.99 -17.33
N THR A 69 9.29 1.66 -17.29
CA THR A 69 9.83 0.93 -18.45
C THR A 69 8.83 0.91 -19.62
N PHE A 70 7.54 0.79 -19.34
CA PHE A 70 6.49 0.85 -20.36
C PHE A 70 6.45 2.22 -21.05
N VAL A 71 6.41 3.31 -20.29
CA VAL A 71 6.42 4.68 -20.84
C VAL A 71 7.72 4.96 -21.58
N ALA A 72 8.88 4.62 -21.02
CA ALA A 72 10.17 4.80 -21.69
C ALA A 72 10.24 4.05 -23.04
N LYS A 73 9.62 2.86 -23.13
CA LYS A 73 9.52 2.13 -24.40
C LYS A 73 8.62 2.84 -25.42
N LEU A 74 7.50 3.42 -24.99
CA LEU A 74 6.61 4.18 -25.87
C LEU A 74 7.28 5.45 -26.40
N GLU A 75 8.06 6.13 -25.56
CA GLU A 75 8.79 7.35 -25.92
C GLU A 75 10.12 7.09 -26.65
N ASN A 76 10.49 5.82 -26.90
CA ASN A 76 11.79 5.40 -27.45
C ASN A 76 13.01 5.84 -26.61
N GLU A 77 12.82 6.04 -25.31
CA GLU A 77 13.86 6.42 -24.33
C GLU A 77 14.44 5.22 -23.57
N ILE A 78 14.05 3.99 -23.94
CA ILE A 78 14.56 2.76 -23.31
C ILE A 78 15.76 2.20 -24.09
N ASP A 79 16.87 1.97 -23.39
CA ASP A 79 18.04 1.28 -23.96
C ASP A 79 17.74 -0.21 -24.14
N MET A 80 17.28 -0.58 -25.34
CA MET A 80 16.94 -1.96 -25.70
C MET A 80 18.15 -2.91 -25.66
N SER A 81 19.40 -2.41 -25.67
CA SER A 81 20.59 -3.27 -25.56
C SER A 81 20.69 -3.97 -24.21
N LYS A 82 20.05 -3.43 -23.16
CA LYS A 82 19.97 -4.03 -21.82
C LYS A 82 18.92 -5.13 -21.68
N TRP A 83 18.10 -5.35 -22.71
CA TRP A 83 17.01 -6.32 -22.72
C TRP A 83 17.29 -7.53 -23.63
N ASN A 84 18.53 -7.64 -24.13
CA ASN A 84 19.03 -8.74 -24.96
C ASN A 84 19.67 -9.85 -24.11
#